data_AF-A0A4S8SDI8-F1
#
_entry.id   AF-A0A4S8SDI8-F1
#
_cell.length_a   1.000
_cell.length_b   1.000
_cell.length_c   1.000
_cell.angle_alpha   90.00
_cell.angle_beta   90.00
_cell.angle_gamma   90.00
#
_symmetry.space_group_name_H-M   'P 1'
#
loop_
_entity.id
_entity.type
_entity.pdbx_description
1 polymer ?
#
loop_
_entity_poly.entity_id
_entity_poly.type
_entity_poly.pdbx_seq_one_letter_code
_entity_poly.pdbx_strand_id
1 'polypeptide(L)'
;MYRSPCGTNKHKVPVSIDPNLVANIHKSQMSTTHNQANPKSSNPNIEALLYEPSNRTWKIVGIPLLDLLRHFLNDLVLRQELCKHFPNIPRMFWSKTCVQHNGFFGAKTSIASSTSGAASPNSASALSVQTWFRMIVKSIKPTPKSIDFTQYQWYEMSFISAFSEDRNLLLCLDTPRSLVYTLLDIVSEEENKDIVTGPYGFHQVLLEQLMVSYDESVWDIAFIMRNNEKSKGVCKSCLYPLS
;
A
#
# COMPACT_ATOMS: atom_id res chain seq x y z
N MET A 1 -33.49 -8.49 -65.44
CA MET A 1 -34.25 -9.69 -65.85
C MET A 1 -33.48 -10.93 -65.42
N TYR A 2 -34.03 -11.66 -64.45
CA TYR A 2 -34.00 -13.13 -64.27
C TYR A 2 -32.71 -13.96 -64.37
N ARG A 3 -32.32 -14.50 -63.20
CA ARG A 3 -32.12 -15.93 -62.83
C ARG A 3 -30.75 -16.29 -62.24
N SER A 4 -30.77 -16.68 -60.96
CA SER A 4 -29.92 -17.78 -60.44
C SER A 4 -30.46 -19.13 -60.96
N PRO A 5 -29.66 -20.21 -60.94
CA PRO A 5 -29.70 -21.12 -59.79
C PRO A 5 -28.37 -21.83 -59.42
N CYS A 6 -28.43 -22.46 -58.24
CA CYS A 6 -27.45 -23.28 -57.54
C CYS A 6 -26.71 -24.37 -58.34
N GLY A 7 -25.51 -24.72 -57.85
CA GLY A 7 -24.82 -25.98 -58.12
C GLY A 7 -23.60 -26.19 -57.22
N THR A 8 -23.75 -27.01 -56.18
CA THR A 8 -22.74 -27.43 -55.20
C THR A 8 -21.93 -28.66 -55.66
N ASN A 9 -20.61 -28.66 -55.46
CA ASN A 9 -19.77 -29.78 -54.94
C ASN A 9 -18.27 -29.41 -55.09
N LYS A 10 -17.54 -29.16 -54.00
CA LYS A 10 -16.78 -30.12 -53.16
C LYS A 10 -15.67 -30.86 -53.91
N HIS A 11 -14.44 -30.33 -53.83
CA HIS A 11 -13.24 -31.14 -53.61
C HIS A 11 -12.28 -30.37 -52.67
N LYS A 12 -12.21 -30.86 -51.42
CA LYS A 12 -11.18 -30.52 -50.43
C LYS A 12 -9.92 -31.33 -50.75
N VAL A 13 -8.80 -30.65 -50.96
CA VAL A 13 -7.46 -31.23 -50.81
C VAL A 13 -7.01 -30.92 -49.37
N PRO A 14 -6.48 -31.86 -48.59
CA PRO A 14 -6.07 -31.59 -47.21
C PRO A 14 -4.68 -30.96 -47.21
N VAL A 15 -4.56 -29.72 -46.74
CA VAL A 15 -3.28 -29.18 -46.26
C VAL A 15 -3.18 -29.57 -44.79
N SER A 16 -2.41 -30.62 -44.53
CA SER A 16 -1.99 -31.02 -43.19
C SER A 16 -1.04 -29.96 -42.65
N ILE A 17 -1.52 -29.11 -41.74
CA ILE A 17 -0.68 -28.25 -40.92
C ILE A 17 -0.19 -29.12 -39.75
N ASP A 18 1.12 -29.33 -39.68
CA ASP A 18 1.78 -30.01 -38.57
C ASP A 18 1.49 -29.25 -37.25
N PRO A 19 0.89 -29.89 -36.23
CA PRO A 19 0.59 -29.25 -34.95
C PRO A 19 1.84 -28.78 -34.18
N ASN A 20 3.04 -29.19 -34.59
CA ASN A 20 4.27 -28.86 -33.89
C ASN A 20 4.90 -27.51 -34.28
N LEU A 21 4.37 -26.82 -35.29
CA LEU A 21 4.94 -25.53 -35.75
C LEU A 21 4.29 -24.28 -35.11
N VAL A 22 3.22 -24.44 -34.33
CA VAL A 22 2.60 -23.34 -33.55
C VAL A 22 3.06 -23.34 -32.09
N ALA A 23 3.81 -24.37 -31.65
CA ALA A 23 4.22 -24.54 -30.25
C ALA A 23 5.46 -23.74 -29.82
N ASN A 24 6.16 -23.04 -30.72
CA ASN A 24 7.45 -22.40 -30.41
C ASN A 24 7.50 -20.87 -30.53
N ILE A 25 6.37 -20.17 -30.72
CA ILE A 25 6.33 -18.69 -30.69
C ILE A 25 5.66 -18.12 -29.42
N HIS A 26 5.13 -18.97 -28.53
CA HIS A 26 4.53 -18.53 -27.27
C HIS A 26 5.39 -18.79 -26.01
N LYS A 27 6.70 -19.00 -26.14
CA LYS A 27 7.63 -19.24 -25.02
C LYS A 27 8.55 -18.07 -24.66
N SER A 28 8.17 -16.82 -24.99
CA SER A 28 8.91 -15.62 -24.55
C SER A 28 8.03 -14.53 -23.92
N GLN A 29 6.95 -14.91 -23.24
CA GLN A 29 6.24 -13.97 -22.38
C GLN A 29 6.04 -14.55 -20.99
N MET A 30 6.58 -13.82 -20.01
CA MET A 30 6.35 -13.94 -18.57
C MET A 30 6.65 -15.32 -17.98
N SER A 31 7.94 -15.58 -17.78
CA SER A 31 8.35 -16.31 -16.58
C SER A 31 8.03 -15.44 -15.37
N THR A 32 6.77 -15.47 -14.94
CA THR A 32 6.38 -15.07 -13.60
C THR A 32 6.92 -16.15 -12.67
N THR A 33 8.23 -16.10 -12.39
CA THR A 33 8.78 -16.82 -11.26
C THR A 33 8.06 -16.26 -10.04
N HIS A 34 7.11 -17.06 -9.57
CA HIS A 34 6.52 -16.97 -8.25
C HIS A 34 7.69 -17.14 -7.28
N ASN A 35 8.44 -16.06 -7.05
CA ASN A 35 9.48 -16.03 -6.05
C ASN A 35 8.76 -16.26 -4.73
N GLN A 36 9.08 -17.40 -4.12
CA GLN A 36 8.68 -17.77 -2.77
C GLN A 36 8.70 -16.52 -1.91
N ALA A 37 7.51 -16.12 -1.45
CA ALA A 37 7.42 -15.28 -0.28
C ALA A 37 8.17 -16.04 0.81
N ASN A 38 9.38 -15.58 1.11
CA ASN A 38 10.12 -16.03 2.30
C ASN A 38 9.13 -16.00 3.48
N PRO A 39 9.13 -17.01 4.37
CA PRO A 39 8.22 -17.04 5.49
C PRO A 39 8.37 -15.72 6.25
N LYS A 40 7.31 -14.90 6.25
CA LYS A 40 7.23 -13.62 6.97
C LYS A 40 7.31 -13.93 8.47
N SER A 41 8.53 -14.07 8.96
CA SER A 41 8.87 -14.07 10.39
C SER A 41 9.53 -12.73 10.70
N SER A 42 8.74 -11.66 10.65
CA SER A 42 9.10 -10.41 11.29
C SER A 42 7.83 -9.84 11.88
N ASN A 43 7.82 -9.67 13.20
CA ASN A 43 6.71 -9.13 13.95
C ASN A 43 6.22 -7.81 13.32
N PRO A 44 4.90 -7.58 13.23
CA PRO A 44 4.40 -6.34 12.67
C PRO A 44 4.84 -5.15 13.54
N ASN A 45 5.42 -4.13 12.91
CA ASN A 45 5.77 -2.92 13.63
C ASN A 45 4.50 -2.08 13.82
N ILE A 46 4.09 -1.86 15.07
CA ILE A 46 2.88 -1.10 15.37
C ILE A 46 3.26 0.05 16.28
N GLU A 47 2.93 1.26 15.85
CA GLU A 47 3.22 2.50 16.58
C GLU A 47 1.97 3.36 16.52
N ALA A 48 1.71 4.14 17.58
CA ALA A 48 0.60 5.07 17.60
C ALA A 48 1.11 6.46 17.98
N LEU A 49 0.69 7.47 17.22
CA LEU A 49 0.98 8.87 17.45
C LEU A 49 -0.28 9.54 18.01
N LEU A 50 -0.17 10.10 19.22
CA LEU A 50 -1.27 10.77 19.91
C LEU A 50 -0.96 12.26 20.03
N TYR A 51 -1.91 13.09 19.62
CA TYR A 51 -1.87 14.52 19.87
C TYR A 51 -2.39 14.81 21.27
N GLU A 52 -1.64 15.63 22.01
CA GLU A 52 -1.99 16.10 23.34
C GLU A 52 -2.38 17.58 23.27
N PRO A 53 -3.68 17.92 23.37
CA PRO A 53 -4.14 19.31 23.20
C PRO A 53 -3.55 20.29 24.22
N SER A 54 -3.25 19.82 25.43
CA SER A 54 -2.77 20.65 26.54
C SER A 54 -1.40 21.29 26.27
N ASN A 55 -0.50 20.58 25.60
CA ASN A 55 0.83 21.07 25.24
C ASN A 55 1.00 21.29 23.73
N ARG A 56 -0.02 20.97 22.92
CA ARG A 56 0.00 21.03 21.45
C ARG A 56 1.15 20.21 20.86
N THR A 57 1.40 19.03 21.41
CA THR A 57 2.48 18.15 20.94
C THR A 57 1.95 16.79 20.52
N TRP A 58 2.68 16.12 19.63
CA TRP A 58 2.48 14.72 19.32
C TRP A 58 3.48 13.87 20.09
N LYS A 59 3.06 12.66 20.47
CA LYS A 59 3.95 11.67 21.10
C LYS A 59 3.68 10.28 20.58
N ILE A 60 4.73 9.47 20.48
CA ILE A 60 4.60 8.03 20.28
C ILE A 60 4.08 7.44 21.59
N VAL A 61 2.90 6.85 21.54
CA VAL A 61 2.33 6.08 22.64
C VAL A 61 2.51 4.61 22.33
N GLY A 62 3.31 3.95 23.17
CA GLY A 62 3.28 2.51 23.25
C GLY A 62 1.92 2.10 23.80
N ILE A 63 1.01 1.60 22.97
CA ILE A 63 -0.23 1.03 23.51
C ILE A 63 0.20 -0.16 24.39
N PRO A 64 -0.24 -0.30 25.66
CA PRO A 64 0.05 -1.48 26.48
C PRO A 64 -0.38 -2.81 25.82
N LEU A 65 -1.16 -2.72 24.75
CA LEU A 65 -1.58 -3.76 23.82
C LEU A 65 -0.46 -4.28 22.89
N LEU A 66 0.72 -3.64 22.87
CA LEU A 66 1.76 -3.85 21.84
C LEU A 66 2.48 -5.21 21.91
N ASP A 67 2.56 -5.84 23.08
CA ASP A 67 3.13 -7.19 23.20
C ASP A 67 2.19 -8.30 22.70
N LEU A 68 0.89 -8.00 22.58
CA LEU A 68 -0.15 -8.94 22.15
C LEU A 68 -0.39 -8.94 20.63
N LEU A 69 0.07 -7.91 19.89
CA LEU A 69 -0.24 -7.75 18.45
C LEU A 69 0.62 -8.62 17.50
N ARG A 70 1.21 -9.72 17.99
CA ARG A 70 2.14 -10.57 17.23
C ARG A 70 1.45 -11.39 16.12
N HIS A 71 0.12 -11.48 16.11
CA HIS A 71 -0.69 -12.18 15.09
C HIS A 71 -1.96 -11.38 14.69
N PHE A 72 -1.78 -10.09 14.40
CA PHE A 72 -2.83 -9.09 14.19
C PHE A 72 -3.98 -9.46 13.22
N LEU A 73 -3.71 -10.29 12.21
CA LEU A 73 -4.74 -10.74 11.27
C LEU A 73 -5.52 -12.00 11.71
N ASN A 74 -5.02 -12.72 12.69
CA ASN A 74 -5.65 -13.94 13.19
C ASN A 74 -6.14 -13.81 14.63
N ASP A 75 -5.74 -12.76 15.35
CA ASP A 75 -6.19 -12.49 16.71
C ASP A 75 -7.52 -11.72 16.72
N LEU A 76 -8.61 -12.45 17.00
CA LEU A 76 -9.96 -11.90 17.08
C LEU A 76 -10.11 -10.91 18.26
N VAL A 77 -9.45 -11.16 19.39
CA VAL A 77 -9.56 -10.36 20.62
C VAL A 77 -8.97 -8.98 20.40
N LEU A 78 -7.82 -8.94 19.74
CA LEU A 78 -7.11 -7.71 19.43
C LEU A 78 -7.86 -6.83 18.42
N ARG A 79 -8.44 -7.46 17.39
CA ARG A 79 -9.31 -6.79 16.43
C ARG A 79 -10.54 -6.21 17.12
N GLN A 80 -11.12 -6.94 18.07
CA GLN A 80 -12.25 -6.42 18.85
C GLN A 80 -11.83 -5.21 19.68
N GLU A 81 -10.66 -5.26 20.32
CA GLU A 81 -10.15 -4.13 21.12
C GLU A 81 -9.90 -2.89 20.27
N LEU A 82 -9.24 -3.05 19.11
CA LEU A 82 -9.06 -1.93 18.17
C LEU A 82 -10.38 -1.41 17.61
N CYS A 83 -11.33 -2.29 17.30
CA CYS A 83 -12.67 -1.87 16.87
C CYS A 83 -13.37 -1.01 17.94
N LYS A 84 -13.13 -1.22 19.24
CA LYS A 84 -13.66 -0.34 20.30
C LYS A 84 -13.09 1.07 20.19
N HIS A 85 -11.80 1.18 19.88
CA HIS A 85 -11.13 2.47 19.70
C HIS A 85 -11.42 3.11 18.33
N PHE A 86 -11.84 2.33 17.34
CA PHE A 86 -12.12 2.78 15.98
C PHE A 86 -13.44 2.22 15.44
N PRO A 87 -14.59 2.61 16.03
CA PRO A 87 -15.90 2.03 15.73
C PRO A 87 -16.39 2.27 14.29
N ASN A 88 -15.81 3.25 13.59
CA ASN A 88 -16.21 3.61 12.24
C ASN A 88 -15.42 2.90 11.15
N ILE A 89 -14.38 2.12 11.50
CA ILE A 89 -13.63 1.32 10.55
C ILE A 89 -14.49 0.12 10.13
N PRO A 90 -14.73 -0.06 8.82
CA PRO A 90 -15.54 -1.16 8.35
C PRO A 90 -14.82 -2.48 8.61
N ARG A 91 -15.56 -3.52 9.00
CA ARG A 91 -14.99 -4.85 9.28
C ARG A 91 -14.15 -5.40 8.12
N MET A 92 -14.48 -5.01 6.89
CA MET A 92 -13.74 -5.39 5.69
C MET A 92 -12.27 -4.94 5.74
N PHE A 93 -11.92 -3.86 6.44
CA PHE A 93 -10.54 -3.40 6.62
C PHE A 93 -9.63 -4.53 7.14
N TRP A 94 -10.16 -5.35 8.05
CA TRP A 94 -9.48 -6.49 8.65
C TRP A 94 -9.60 -7.78 7.83
N SER A 95 -10.35 -7.77 6.73
CA SER A 95 -10.55 -8.97 5.91
C SER A 95 -9.27 -9.35 5.18
N LYS A 96 -9.10 -10.65 4.93
CA LYS A 96 -8.01 -11.17 4.09
C LYS A 96 -7.98 -10.48 2.72
N THR A 97 -9.16 -10.22 2.15
CA THR A 97 -9.31 -9.55 0.85
C THR A 97 -8.67 -8.15 0.85
N CYS A 98 -8.95 -7.32 1.86
CA CYS A 98 -8.38 -5.98 1.94
C CYS A 98 -6.86 -6.02 2.21
N VAL A 99 -6.40 -6.92 3.07
CA VAL A 99 -4.96 -7.11 3.34
C VAL A 99 -4.18 -7.48 2.08
N GLN A 100 -4.77 -8.32 1.23
CA GLN A 100 -4.14 -8.78 -0.02
C GLN A 100 -4.24 -7.77 -1.15
N HIS A 101 -4.99 -6.67 -0.98
CA HIS A 101 -5.10 -5.63 -2.00
C HIS A 101 -3.85 -4.74 -2.03
N ASN A 102 -3.49 -4.24 -3.21
CA ASN A 102 -2.32 -3.37 -3.39
C ASN A 102 -2.43 -2.01 -2.69
N GLY A 103 -3.65 -1.65 -2.28
CA GLY A 103 -3.97 -0.43 -1.55
C GLY A 103 -5.47 -0.20 -1.52
N PHE A 104 -5.91 0.59 -0.56
CA PHE A 104 -7.28 1.09 -0.45
C PHE A 104 -7.28 2.31 0.46
N PHE A 105 -8.31 3.15 0.35
CA PHE A 105 -8.54 4.30 1.21
C PHE A 105 -10.02 4.37 1.56
N GLY A 106 -10.33 4.80 2.77
CA GLY A 106 -11.68 5.11 3.20
C GLY A 106 -11.70 6.11 4.34
N ALA A 107 -12.85 6.76 4.48
CA ALA A 107 -13.10 7.71 5.54
C ALA A 107 -14.57 7.61 5.97
N LYS A 108 -14.83 7.95 7.22
CA LYS A 108 -16.17 8.11 7.75
C LYS A 108 -16.20 9.31 8.67
N THR A 109 -17.14 10.21 8.39
CA THR A 109 -17.44 11.37 9.21
C THR A 109 -18.73 11.12 9.98
N SER A 110 -18.80 11.66 11.19
CA SER A 110 -19.99 11.62 12.04
C SER A 110 -20.13 12.96 12.74
N ILE A 111 -21.36 13.41 12.88
CA ILE A 111 -21.72 14.65 13.57
C ILE A 111 -22.65 14.22 14.70
N ALA A 112 -22.23 14.40 15.96
CA ALA A 112 -23.09 14.15 17.10
C ALA A 112 -24.12 15.28 17.21
N SER A 113 -25.39 15.00 16.87
CA SER A 113 -26.48 15.91 17.19
C SER A 113 -26.82 15.77 18.67
N SER A 114 -26.86 16.88 19.40
CA SER A 114 -27.30 16.93 20.79
C SER A 114 -28.77 16.52 20.89
N THR A 115 -29.03 15.22 21.04
CA THR A 115 -30.37 14.61 21.16
C THR A 115 -30.85 14.62 22.61
N SER A 116 -30.73 15.77 23.26
CA SER A 116 -31.48 16.09 24.48
C SER A 116 -32.25 17.37 24.21
N GLY A 117 -33.57 17.33 24.34
CA GLY A 117 -34.54 18.39 23.98
C GLY A 117 -34.44 19.73 24.72
N ALA A 118 -33.24 20.16 25.09
CA ALA A 118 -32.90 21.53 25.44
C ALA A 118 -31.81 21.98 24.46
N ALA A 119 -32.23 22.38 23.26
CA ALA A 119 -31.35 23.01 22.28
C ALA A 119 -30.86 24.34 22.85
N SER A 120 -29.69 24.32 23.49
CA SER A 120 -28.90 25.52 23.66
C SER A 120 -28.40 25.91 22.26
N PRO A 121 -28.67 27.14 21.77
CA PRO A 121 -28.27 27.58 20.44
C PRO A 121 -26.74 27.63 20.23
N ASN A 122 -25.95 27.30 21.26
CA ASN A 122 -24.48 27.39 21.26
C ASN A 122 -23.75 26.04 21.40
N SER A 123 -24.43 24.88 21.40
CA SER A 123 -23.71 23.60 21.38
C SER A 123 -23.30 23.26 19.94
N ALA A 124 -22.09 23.64 19.55
CA ALA A 124 -21.49 23.16 18.30
C ALA A 124 -21.55 21.62 18.27
N SER A 125 -22.04 21.04 17.18
CA SER A 125 -22.10 19.58 17.05
C SER A 125 -20.68 19.03 16.93
N ALA A 126 -20.32 18.10 17.81
CA ALA A 126 -18.99 17.51 17.81
C ALA A 126 -18.75 16.71 16.53
N LEU A 127 -17.74 17.13 15.75
CA LEU A 127 -17.30 16.44 14.54
C LEU A 127 -16.35 15.30 14.91
N SER A 128 -16.65 14.09 14.41
CA SER A 128 -15.72 12.97 14.45
C SER A 128 -15.37 12.52 13.03
N VAL A 129 -14.08 12.30 12.78
CA VAL A 129 -13.56 11.83 11.50
C VAL A 129 -12.66 10.63 11.76
N GLN A 130 -12.90 9.53 11.05
CA GLN A 130 -11.97 8.40 11.01
C GLN A 130 -11.57 8.14 9.56
N THR A 131 -10.29 7.91 9.34
CA THR A 131 -9.79 7.49 8.03
C THR A 131 -8.99 6.21 8.19
N TRP A 132 -8.92 5.44 7.11
CA TRP A 132 -8.11 4.25 7.05
C TRP A 132 -7.58 4.08 5.63
N PHE A 133 -6.31 3.76 5.50
CA PHE A 133 -5.74 3.46 4.20
C PHE A 133 -4.58 2.49 4.29
N ARG A 134 -4.29 1.86 3.16
CA ARG A 134 -3.19 0.93 2.99
C ARG A 134 -2.45 1.26 1.73
N MET A 135 -1.13 1.13 1.79
CA MET A 135 -0.25 1.35 0.67
C MET A 135 0.89 0.33 0.69
N ILE A 136 1.42 0.05 -0.50
CA ILE A 136 2.52 -0.88 -0.66
C ILE A 136 3.65 -0.19 -1.41
N VAL A 137 4.84 -0.14 -0.80
CA VAL A 137 6.06 0.42 -1.39
C VAL A 137 7.07 -0.70 -1.64
N LYS A 138 7.67 -0.73 -2.83
CA LYS A 138 8.69 -1.70 -3.20
C LYS A 138 10.08 -1.08 -3.10
N SER A 139 10.82 -1.37 -2.04
CA SER A 139 12.18 -0.87 -1.89
C SER A 139 13.23 -1.91 -2.31
N ILE A 140 14.44 -1.45 -2.60
CA ILE A 140 15.60 -2.31 -2.83
C ILE A 140 16.35 -2.45 -1.51
N LYS A 141 16.62 -3.70 -1.12
CA LYS A 141 17.47 -3.95 0.04
C LYS A 141 18.92 -3.64 -0.34
N PRO A 142 19.70 -3.00 0.55
CA PRO A 142 21.14 -2.94 0.40
C PRO A 142 21.69 -4.36 0.26
N THR A 143 22.11 -4.74 -0.94
CA THR A 143 22.67 -6.06 -1.21
C THR A 143 24.15 -6.07 -0.84
N PRO A 144 24.60 -7.00 0.00
CA PRO A 144 26.03 -7.24 0.21
C PRO A 144 26.72 -7.52 -1.13
N LYS A 145 27.99 -7.12 -1.26
CA LYS A 145 28.80 -7.32 -2.49
C LYS A 145 28.95 -8.79 -2.94
N SER A 146 28.51 -9.75 -2.11
CA SER A 146 28.58 -11.18 -2.36
C SER A 146 27.35 -11.77 -3.04
N ILE A 147 26.34 -10.96 -3.38
CA ILE A 147 25.08 -11.43 -3.98
C ILE A 147 24.90 -10.80 -5.36
N ASP A 148 24.81 -11.64 -6.39
CA ASP A 148 24.72 -11.22 -7.80
C ASP A 148 23.34 -10.72 -8.23
N PHE A 149 22.34 -10.77 -7.35
CA PHE A 149 20.97 -10.36 -7.65
C PHE A 149 20.47 -9.28 -6.70
N THR A 150 19.79 -8.28 -7.27
CA THR A 150 19.08 -7.24 -6.53
C THR A 150 18.00 -7.86 -5.64
N GLN A 151 18.08 -7.60 -4.34
CA GLN A 151 17.05 -8.02 -3.39
C GLN A 151 16.01 -6.91 -3.25
N TYR A 152 14.74 -7.28 -3.28
CA TYR A 152 13.63 -6.36 -3.07
C TYR A 152 12.97 -6.62 -1.72
N GLN A 153 12.41 -5.56 -1.15
CA GLN A 153 11.55 -5.59 0.03
C GLN A 153 10.23 -4.89 -0.30
N TRP A 154 9.14 -5.44 0.22
CA TRP A 154 7.83 -4.80 0.17
C TRP A 154 7.49 -4.26 1.56
N TYR A 155 7.13 -2.99 1.63
CA TYR A 155 6.58 -2.35 2.82
C TYR A 155 5.06 -2.25 2.65
N GLU A 156 4.31 -3.02 3.43
CA GLU A 156 2.86 -3.13 3.36
C GLU A 156 2.18 -2.29 4.47
N MET A 157 2.32 -0.98 4.39
CA MET A 157 1.95 -0.07 5.46
C MET A 157 0.44 0.18 5.49
N SER A 158 -0.13 0.24 6.69
CA SER A 158 -1.54 0.61 6.89
C SER A 158 -1.66 1.67 7.98
N PHE A 159 -2.54 2.63 7.74
CA PHE A 159 -2.71 3.79 8.60
C PHE A 159 -4.17 3.96 8.96
N ILE A 160 -4.43 4.29 10.21
CA ILE A 160 -5.76 4.57 10.73
C ILE A 160 -5.69 5.89 11.49
N SER A 161 -6.49 6.87 11.12
CA SER A 161 -6.64 8.10 11.89
C SER A 161 -7.97 8.15 12.62
N ALA A 162 -7.99 8.76 13.79
CA ALA A 162 -9.20 9.13 14.51
C ALA A 162 -9.08 10.54 15.05
N PHE A 163 -10.02 11.39 14.65
CA PHE A 163 -10.18 12.77 15.07
C PHE A 163 -11.55 12.98 15.72
N SER A 164 -11.55 13.74 16.82
CA SER A 164 -12.68 14.24 17.58
C SER A 164 -12.17 15.37 18.49
N GLU A 165 -13.07 16.08 19.18
CA GLU A 165 -12.70 17.16 20.11
C GLU A 165 -11.70 16.69 21.19
N ASP A 166 -11.86 15.48 21.72
CA ASP A 166 -11.04 14.93 22.80
C ASP A 166 -9.85 14.09 22.33
N ARG A 167 -9.78 13.77 21.03
CA ARG A 167 -8.83 12.78 20.53
C ARG A 167 -8.44 13.06 19.10
N ASN A 168 -7.13 13.19 18.87
CA ASN A 168 -6.51 13.16 17.56
C ASN A 168 -5.35 12.14 17.59
N LEU A 169 -5.48 11.05 16.83
CA LEU A 169 -4.61 9.88 16.88
C LEU A 169 -4.35 9.35 15.46
N LEU A 170 -3.12 8.94 15.20
CA LEU A 170 -2.73 8.11 14.06
C LEU A 170 -2.16 6.78 14.54
N LEU A 171 -2.70 5.67 14.06
CA LEU A 171 -2.16 4.32 14.24
C LEU A 171 -1.45 3.90 12.96
N CYS A 172 -0.18 3.52 13.10
CA CYS A 172 0.72 3.07 12.05
C CYS A 172 0.96 1.56 12.19
N LEU A 173 0.62 0.79 11.15
CA LEU A 173 0.76 -0.66 11.09
C LEU A 173 1.76 -1.03 9.99
N ASP A 174 2.75 -1.87 10.34
CA ASP A 174 3.83 -2.31 9.45
C ASP A 174 4.65 -1.16 8.84
N THR A 175 4.60 0.01 9.48
CA THR A 175 5.32 1.23 9.07
C THR A 175 6.75 1.16 9.59
N PRO A 176 7.79 1.41 8.78
CA PRO A 176 9.17 1.49 9.26
C PRO A 176 9.32 2.50 10.41
N ARG A 177 10.06 2.15 11.47
CA ARG A 177 10.26 3.04 12.62
C ARG A 177 10.88 4.38 12.23
N SER A 178 11.82 4.37 11.29
CA SER A 178 12.44 5.59 10.76
C SER A 178 11.39 6.58 10.29
N LEU A 179 10.40 6.14 9.51
CA LEU A 179 9.31 6.97 9.03
C LEU A 179 8.45 7.51 10.18
N VAL A 180 8.12 6.69 11.18
CA VAL A 180 7.35 7.15 12.35
C VAL A 180 8.10 8.22 13.15
N TYR A 181 9.41 8.05 13.36
CA TYR A 181 10.24 9.06 14.03
C TYR A 181 10.39 10.33 13.19
N THR A 182 10.62 10.22 11.89
CA THR A 182 10.64 11.39 10.99
C THR A 182 9.33 12.17 11.05
N LEU A 183 8.18 11.47 11.05
CA LEU A 183 6.88 12.12 11.22
C LEU A 183 6.79 12.84 12.57
N LEU A 184 7.22 12.19 13.66
CA LEU A 184 7.22 12.79 15.00
C LEU A 184 8.09 14.05 15.06
N ASP A 185 9.28 14.01 14.47
CA ASP A 185 10.22 15.12 14.43
C ASP A 185 9.60 16.32 13.70
N ILE A 186 9.04 16.10 12.49
CA ILE A 186 8.39 17.15 11.69
C ILE A 186 7.24 17.81 12.44
N VAL A 187 6.34 17.01 13.04
CA VAL A 187 5.18 17.58 13.76
C VAL A 187 5.56 18.21 15.11
N SER A 188 6.79 18.00 15.59
CA SER A 188 7.32 18.63 16.79
C SER A 188 7.95 20.00 16.50
N GLU A 189 8.23 20.32 15.23
CA GLU A 189 8.73 21.62 14.81
C GLU A 189 7.65 22.71 14.98
N GLU A 190 8.06 23.88 15.49
CA GLU A 190 7.15 25.00 15.77
C GLU A 190 6.38 25.48 14.52
N GLU A 191 7.03 25.47 13.35
CA GLU A 191 6.43 25.90 12.08
C GLU A 191 5.24 25.01 11.66
N ASN A 192 5.26 23.73 12.06
CA ASN A 192 4.25 22.77 11.65
C ASN A 192 3.07 22.66 12.62
N LYS A 193 3.13 23.32 13.79
CA LYS A 193 2.10 23.19 14.83
C LYS A 193 0.70 23.56 14.37
N ASP A 194 0.57 24.59 13.53
CA ASP A 194 -0.72 25.04 13.04
C ASP A 194 -1.22 24.14 11.88
N ILE A 195 -0.30 23.63 11.06
CA ILE A 195 -0.60 22.77 9.90
C ILE A 195 -1.16 21.41 10.34
N VAL A 196 -0.67 20.87 11.46
CA VAL A 196 -1.09 19.55 11.96
C VAL A 196 -2.38 19.57 12.79
N THR A 197 -3.09 20.71 12.82
CA THR A 197 -4.37 20.83 13.52
C THR A 197 -5.56 20.41 12.64
N GLY A 198 -6.59 19.87 13.27
CA GLY A 198 -7.82 19.45 12.59
C GLY A 198 -7.83 18.00 12.07
N PRO A 199 -8.92 17.59 11.40
CA PRO A 199 -9.19 16.19 11.08
C PRO A 199 -8.24 15.56 10.07
N TYR A 200 -7.59 16.38 9.24
CA TYR A 200 -6.69 15.95 8.17
C TYR A 200 -5.31 16.61 8.22
N GLY A 201 -5.02 17.43 9.23
CA GLY A 201 -3.74 18.15 9.31
C GLY A 201 -2.53 17.20 9.31
N PHE A 202 -2.62 16.12 10.09
CA PHE A 202 -1.57 15.10 10.11
C PHE A 202 -1.43 14.34 8.78
N HIS A 203 -2.51 14.19 8.00
CA HIS A 203 -2.45 13.49 6.71
C HIS A 203 -1.58 14.22 5.71
N GLN A 204 -1.48 15.55 5.79
CA GLN A 204 -0.60 16.30 4.91
C GLN A 204 0.85 15.85 5.10
N VAL A 205 1.35 15.94 6.33
CA VAL A 205 2.72 15.53 6.68
C VAL A 205 2.95 14.06 6.38
N LEU A 206 1.98 13.21 6.72
CA LEU A 206 2.04 11.77 6.43
C LEU A 206 2.19 11.51 4.93
N LEU A 207 1.34 12.10 4.10
CA LEU A 207 1.36 11.88 2.66
C LEU A 207 2.65 12.42 2.02
N GLU A 208 3.15 13.57 2.46
CA GLU A 208 4.42 14.13 1.99
C GLU A 208 5.59 13.16 2.24
N GLN A 209 5.71 12.61 3.44
CA GLN A 209 6.78 11.64 3.75
C GLN A 209 6.62 10.30 3.01
N LEU A 210 5.37 9.88 2.79
CA LEU A 210 5.08 8.68 2.00
C LEU A 210 5.44 8.90 0.52
N MET A 211 5.24 10.11 -0.01
CA MET A 211 5.64 10.46 -1.38
C MET A 211 7.15 10.39 -1.56
N VAL A 212 7.94 10.91 -0.61
CA VAL A 212 9.40 10.77 -0.64
C VAL A 212 9.81 9.29 -0.71
N SER A 213 9.23 8.46 0.16
CA SER A 213 9.51 7.01 0.17
C SER A 213 9.15 6.31 -1.14
N TYR A 214 8.08 6.75 -1.80
CA TYR A 214 7.66 6.23 -3.10
C TYR A 214 8.59 6.67 -4.23
N ASP A 215 8.96 7.95 -4.26
CA ASP A 215 9.82 8.49 -5.30
C ASP A 215 11.21 7.85 -5.24
N GLU A 216 11.82 7.74 -4.07
CA GLU A 216 13.09 7.03 -3.87
C GLU A 216 13.01 5.59 -4.38
N SER A 217 11.95 4.86 -4.01
CA SER A 217 11.69 3.50 -4.46
C SER A 217 11.61 3.38 -5.98
N VAL A 218 10.90 4.29 -6.65
CA VAL A 218 10.76 4.31 -8.11
C VAL A 218 12.11 4.61 -8.76
N TRP A 219 12.84 5.60 -8.25
CA TRP A 219 14.14 6.00 -8.78
C TRP A 219 15.19 4.90 -8.65
N ASP A 220 15.27 4.24 -7.49
CA ASP A 220 16.20 3.14 -7.26
C ASP A 220 15.93 1.97 -8.22
N ILE A 221 14.67 1.59 -8.39
CA ILE A 221 14.28 0.53 -9.33
C ILE A 221 14.64 0.93 -10.76
N ALA A 222 14.32 2.16 -11.17
CA ALA A 222 14.64 2.65 -12.50
C ALA A 222 16.16 2.67 -12.76
N PHE A 223 16.96 3.06 -11.77
CA PHE A 223 18.41 3.06 -11.85
C PHE A 223 18.96 1.65 -12.08
N ILE A 224 18.49 0.66 -11.31
CA ILE A 224 18.91 -0.74 -11.46
C ILE A 224 18.50 -1.29 -12.83
N MET A 225 17.28 -1.01 -13.28
CA MET A 225 16.81 -1.48 -14.59
C MET A 225 17.66 -0.91 -15.72
N ARG A 226 17.98 0.39 -15.69
CA ARG A 226 18.87 1.02 -16.69
C ARG A 226 20.27 0.41 -16.67
N ASN A 227 20.82 0.08 -15.50
CA ASN A 227 22.14 -0.56 -15.41
C ASN A 227 22.11 -1.99 -15.96
N ASN A 228 21.04 -2.74 -15.67
CA ASN A 228 20.83 -4.07 -16.21
C ASN A 228 20.67 -4.05 -17.74
N GLU A 229 19.93 -3.10 -18.30
CA GLU A 229 19.80 -2.91 -19.76
C GLU A 229 21.14 -2.57 -20.41
N LYS A 230 21.93 -1.69 -19.81
CA LYS A 230 23.28 -1.35 -20.30
C LYS A 230 24.22 -2.55 -20.30
N SER A 231 24.18 -3.36 -19.23
CA SER A 231 25.00 -4.59 -19.14
C SER A 231 24.62 -5.64 -20.19
N LYS A 232 23.39 -5.58 -20.72
CA LYS A 232 22.86 -6.48 -21.76
C LYS A 232 23.09 -5.99 -23.20
N GLY A 233 23.62 -4.80 -23.43
CA GLY A 233 24.11 -4.35 -24.75
C GLY A 233 25.64 -4.42 -24.80
N VAL A 234 26.29 -5.32 -25.54
CA VAL A 234 26.14 -5.63 -26.97
C VAL A 234 26.05 -7.15 -27.18
N CYS A 235 24.96 -7.63 -27.79
CA CYS A 235 24.94 -8.97 -28.36
C CYS A 235 25.87 -8.99 -29.58
N LYS A 236 27.12 -9.44 -29.40
CA LYS A 236 28.15 -9.53 -30.45
C LYS A 236 27.87 -10.62 -31.49
N SER A 237 26.78 -11.41 -31.37
CA SER A 237 26.46 -12.50 -32.31
C SER A 237 25.65 -12.06 -33.53
N CYS A 238 25.30 -10.77 -33.67
CA CYS A 238 24.62 -10.25 -34.86
C CYS A 238 25.56 -9.60 -35.90
N LEU A 239 26.89 -9.68 -35.69
CA LEU A 239 27.89 -9.22 -36.65
C LEU A 239 28.47 -10.43 -37.40
N TYR A 240 27.70 -10.99 -38.33
CA TYR A 240 28.29 -11.73 -39.46
C TYR A 240 28.43 -10.74 -40.63
N PRO A 241 29.64 -10.57 -41.21
CA PRO A 241 29.78 -9.81 -42.43
C PRO A 241 29.13 -10.62 -43.57
N LEU A 242 28.20 -10.00 -44.28
CA LEU A 242 27.81 -10.46 -45.62
C LEU A 242 29.04 -10.27 -46.51
N SER A 243 29.75 -11.37 -46.76
CA SER A 243 30.75 -11.52 -47.82
C SER A 243 30.09 -11.75 -49.17
#